data_AF-A0A3D5JZ00-F1
#
_entry.id   AF-A0A3D5JZ00-F1
#
_cell.length_a   1.000
_cell.length_b   1.000
_cell.length_c   1.000
_cell.angle_alpha   90.00
_cell.angle_beta   90.00
_cell.angle_gamma   90.00
#
_symmetry.space_group_name_H-M   'P 1'
#
loop_
_entity.id
_entity.type
_entity.pdbx_description
1 polymer ?
#
loop_
_entity_poly.entity_id
_entity_poly.type
_entity_poly.pdbx_seq_one_letter_code
_entity_poly.pdbx_strand_id
1 'polypeptide(L)'
;MLLVGLIVVQLIPTDPASQPNQPAVPAEPTTPNGADGGLVEEQVMQQVTAIEARHRQWDATTWADELTARDHGESIIQLWDNLLAGADPFDMLSAMPVESLQLGQAQPAEEWESGIRRTGLAKGGAIWTQEQFAQALGQWKTDGWVLKQSEWRHRRFAPGTEGGAKSVFWISLHVVNTRLAKRGILRGDIEVRWQPSEITPEQLASPRQIDLSGLEWLEREGAPAFKSANNQNIPPNDGNIFIDPLILSDFNADGMVDVILGCKNRIYRNHGMGRFKLEKLCPKFDELVFNVTLDDLTGDGVADCIAIGHNGVYLIEGQPNGTFPSEAKMVWTAPEKVLDPMVMTTGDIDADGDVDVWFSQYKLPYVKGQMPAPIYDANDGFPGYLLLNDGSG
;
A
#
# COMPACT_ATOMS: atom_id res chain seq x y z
N MET A 1 -5.83 14.73 3.41
CA MET A 1 -7.28 15.00 3.30
C MET A 1 -7.99 14.03 4.23
N LEU A 2 -8.41 14.50 5.42
CA LEU A 2 -9.28 13.73 6.31
C LEU A 2 -10.66 13.71 5.67
N LEU A 3 -11.04 12.58 5.06
CA LEU A 3 -12.44 12.35 4.70
C LEU A 3 -13.18 12.04 6.01
N VAL A 4 -13.82 13.05 6.59
CA VAL A 4 -14.81 12.84 7.65
C VAL A 4 -16.08 12.33 6.98
N GLY A 5 -16.15 11.02 6.79
CA GLY A 5 -17.36 10.34 6.33
C GLY A 5 -18.37 10.25 7.46
N LEU A 6 -19.46 11.02 7.36
CA LEU A 6 -20.64 10.88 8.21
C LEU A 6 -21.39 9.60 7.80
N ILE A 7 -21.29 8.52 8.59
CA ILE A 7 -22.13 7.33 8.41
C ILE A 7 -23.45 7.55 9.15
N VAL A 8 -24.54 7.75 8.42
CA VAL A 8 -25.90 7.66 8.96
C VAL A 8 -26.35 6.21 8.84
N VAL A 9 -26.45 5.50 9.98
CA VAL A 9 -27.05 4.17 10.04
C VAL A 9 -28.55 4.34 10.32
N GLN A 10 -29.40 4.10 9.31
CA GLN A 10 -30.82 3.85 9.53
C GLN A 10 -31.03 2.36 9.84
N LEU A 11 -31.46 2.06 11.06
CA LEU A 11 -31.88 0.73 11.48
C LEU A 11 -33.36 0.52 11.12
N ILE A 12 -33.64 -0.40 10.19
CA ILE A 12 -34.98 -0.93 9.96
C ILE A 12 -35.14 -2.17 10.84
N PRO A 13 -36.09 -2.22 11.80
CA PRO A 13 -36.29 -3.39 12.63
C PRO A 13 -36.89 -4.53 11.80
N THR A 14 -36.25 -5.71 11.80
CA THR A 14 -36.86 -6.96 11.36
C THR A 14 -37.49 -7.68 12.55
N ASP A 15 -38.73 -8.12 12.35
CA ASP A 15 -39.62 -8.72 13.35
C ASP A 15 -39.09 -10.08 13.85
N PRO A 16 -38.86 -10.27 15.17
CA PRO A 16 -38.31 -11.51 15.70
C PRO A 16 -39.45 -12.47 16.08
N ALA A 17 -39.88 -13.31 15.13
CA ALA A 17 -40.77 -14.42 15.43
C ALA A 17 -40.28 -15.72 14.79
N SER A 18 -39.27 -16.36 15.40
CA SER A 18 -39.14 -17.82 15.51
C SER A 18 -37.80 -18.24 16.12
N GLN A 19 -37.76 -18.49 17.43
CA GLN A 19 -37.12 -19.67 18.06
C GLN A 19 -37.31 -19.66 19.60
N PRO A 20 -37.28 -20.83 20.26
CA PRO A 20 -38.10 -21.12 21.43
C PRO A 20 -37.47 -20.80 22.80
N ASN A 21 -38.36 -20.41 23.72
CA ASN A 21 -38.25 -20.22 25.17
C ASN A 21 -37.04 -20.83 25.91
N GLN A 22 -36.28 -19.97 26.59
CA GLN A 22 -35.65 -20.27 27.88
C GLN A 22 -36.23 -19.33 28.96
N PRO A 23 -36.47 -19.81 30.20
CA PRO A 23 -37.15 -19.02 31.23
C PRO A 23 -36.24 -17.93 31.82
N ALA A 24 -36.79 -16.72 31.95
CA ALA A 24 -36.13 -15.55 32.53
C ALA A 24 -35.95 -15.67 34.06
N VAL A 25 -34.77 -15.28 34.54
CA VAL A 25 -34.53 -14.96 35.95
C VAL A 25 -34.95 -13.49 36.18
N PRO A 26 -35.74 -13.14 37.21
CA PRO A 26 -36.18 -11.76 37.38
C PRO A 26 -35.04 -10.89 37.91
N ALA A 27 -34.73 -9.81 37.19
CA ALA A 27 -33.87 -8.74 37.68
C ALA A 27 -34.65 -7.84 38.65
N GLU A 28 -34.03 -7.49 39.78
CA GLU A 28 -34.56 -6.53 40.75
C GLU A 28 -34.62 -5.11 40.16
N PRO A 29 -35.62 -4.28 40.54
CA PRO A 29 -35.75 -2.93 40.01
C PRO A 29 -34.82 -1.96 40.76
N THR A 30 -33.75 -1.50 40.10
CA THR A 30 -33.01 -0.32 40.57
C THR A 30 -33.74 0.94 40.11
N THR A 31 -34.17 1.73 41.10
CA THR A 31 -34.76 3.07 40.96
C THR A 31 -33.78 4.08 40.34
N PRO A 32 -34.25 5.06 39.55
CA PRO A 32 -33.39 6.05 38.92
C PRO A 32 -33.04 7.15 39.93
N ASN A 33 -31.79 7.21 40.35
CA ASN A 33 -31.24 8.42 40.97
C ASN A 33 -30.83 9.40 39.86
N GLY A 34 -31.44 10.58 39.90
CA GLY A 34 -31.12 11.67 38.99
C GLY A 34 -29.84 12.42 39.35
N ALA A 35 -29.47 13.30 38.40
CA ALA A 35 -28.67 14.52 38.56
C ALA A 35 -27.16 14.54 38.27
N ASP A 36 -26.58 13.57 37.54
CA ASP A 36 -25.16 13.66 37.10
C ASP A 36 -24.93 13.67 35.57
N GLY A 37 -25.98 13.58 34.75
CA GLY A 37 -25.85 13.49 33.29
C GLY A 37 -25.50 14.80 32.56
N GLY A 38 -25.71 15.97 33.18
CA GLY A 38 -25.55 17.26 32.50
C GLY A 38 -24.15 17.90 32.60
N LEU A 39 -23.45 17.71 33.72
CA LEU A 39 -22.15 18.37 33.98
C LEU A 39 -21.01 17.72 33.21
N VAL A 40 -21.06 16.40 33.01
CA VAL A 40 -20.06 15.66 32.24
C VAL A 40 -20.18 15.99 30.75
N GLU A 41 -21.40 16.11 30.23
CA GLU A 41 -21.65 16.52 28.84
C GLU A 41 -21.20 17.97 28.58
N GLU A 42 -21.45 18.88 29.53
CA GLU A 42 -21.03 20.28 29.41
C GLU A 42 -19.50 20.43 29.47
N GLN A 43 -18.83 19.72 30.39
CA GLN A 43 -17.36 19.71 30.46
C GLN A 43 -16.73 19.10 29.20
N VAL A 44 -17.29 18.01 28.68
CA VAL A 44 -16.83 17.40 27.42
C VAL A 44 -17.04 18.38 26.26
N MET A 45 -18.19 19.05 26.18
CA MET A 45 -18.47 20.05 25.13
C MET A 45 -17.50 21.25 25.21
N GLN A 46 -17.18 21.71 26.42
CA GLN A 46 -16.18 22.77 26.63
C GLN A 46 -14.78 22.32 26.21
N GLN A 47 -14.38 21.08 26.51
CA GLN A 47 -13.11 20.52 26.07
C GLN A 47 -13.02 20.40 24.54
N VAL A 48 -14.08 19.90 23.90
CA VAL A 48 -14.17 19.82 22.43
C VAL A 48 -14.03 21.20 21.81
N THR A 49 -14.78 22.19 22.32
CA THR A 49 -14.71 23.58 21.84
C THR A 49 -13.31 24.17 21.99
N ALA A 50 -12.62 23.88 23.11
CA ALA A 50 -11.26 24.35 23.34
C ALA A 50 -10.25 23.69 22.37
N ILE A 51 -10.42 22.40 22.07
CA ILE A 51 -9.62 21.68 21.07
C ILE A 51 -9.85 22.29 19.68
N GLU A 52 -11.10 22.52 19.29
CA GLU A 52 -11.45 23.13 17.99
C GLU A 52 -10.89 24.56 17.85
N ALA A 53 -10.92 25.36 18.93
CA ALA A 53 -10.33 26.69 18.94
C ALA A 53 -8.81 26.62 18.74
N ARG A 54 -8.15 25.66 19.40
CA ARG A 54 -6.71 25.42 19.25
C ARG A 54 -6.35 24.96 17.84
N HIS A 55 -7.14 24.08 17.24
CA HIS A 55 -6.97 23.65 15.85
C HIS A 55 -7.10 24.84 14.89
N ARG A 56 -8.15 25.66 15.03
CA ARG A 56 -8.31 26.88 14.22
C ARG A 56 -7.13 27.85 14.36
N GLN A 57 -6.58 27.97 15.56
CA GLN A 57 -5.39 28.79 15.79
C GLN A 57 -4.17 28.22 15.06
N TRP A 58 -3.96 26.90 15.11
CA TRP A 58 -2.87 26.26 14.38
C TRP A 58 -3.04 26.35 12.87
N ASP A 59 -4.26 26.17 12.36
CA ASP A 59 -4.61 26.33 10.95
C ASP A 59 -4.30 27.75 10.46
N ALA A 60 -4.58 28.77 11.28
CA ALA A 60 -4.29 30.15 10.96
C ALA A 60 -2.81 30.56 11.14
N THR A 61 -1.96 29.69 11.70
CA THR A 61 -0.56 30.03 12.02
C THR A 61 0.43 28.97 11.55
N THR A 62 0.49 27.85 12.25
CA THR A 62 1.48 26.78 12.03
C THR A 62 1.24 26.05 10.72
N TRP A 63 -0.03 25.82 10.36
CA TRP A 63 -0.42 25.06 9.17
C TRP A 63 -0.91 25.94 8.03
N ALA A 64 -0.88 27.27 8.16
CA ALA A 64 -1.44 28.18 7.15
C ALA A 64 -0.83 27.95 5.76
N ASP A 65 0.50 27.82 5.70
CA ASP A 65 1.21 27.55 4.45
C ASP A 65 0.93 26.14 3.91
N GLU A 66 0.77 25.15 4.78
CA GLU A 66 0.45 23.76 4.39
C GLU A 66 -0.98 23.62 3.87
N LEU A 67 -1.94 24.31 4.49
CA LEU A 67 -3.32 24.40 4.01
C LEU A 67 -3.37 25.10 2.66
N THR A 68 -2.63 26.20 2.51
CA THR A 68 -2.51 26.88 1.21
C THR A 68 -1.85 25.98 0.17
N ALA A 69 -0.82 25.21 0.54
CA ALA A 69 -0.17 24.25 -0.33
C ALA A 69 -1.13 23.12 -0.75
N ARG A 70 -1.97 22.63 0.16
CA ARG A 70 -3.02 21.65 -0.11
C ARG A 70 -4.01 22.18 -1.13
N ASP A 71 -4.51 23.40 -0.94
CA ASP A 71 -5.54 23.99 -1.79
C ASP A 71 -5.04 24.20 -3.23
N HIS A 72 -3.74 24.53 -3.41
CA HIS A 72 -3.11 24.55 -4.74
C HIS A 72 -2.82 23.15 -5.29
N GLY A 73 -2.45 22.21 -4.42
CA GLY A 73 -2.19 20.82 -4.78
C GLY A 73 -3.42 20.09 -5.30
N GLU A 74 -4.61 20.49 -4.84
CA GLU A 74 -5.89 19.89 -5.23
C GLU A 74 -6.11 19.88 -6.75
N SER A 75 -5.65 20.91 -7.46
CA SER A 75 -5.72 20.96 -8.93
C SER A 75 -4.99 19.81 -9.60
N ILE A 76 -3.83 19.42 -9.08
CA ILE A 76 -3.03 18.30 -9.61
C ILE A 76 -3.60 16.96 -9.13
N ILE A 77 -4.15 16.89 -7.92
CA ILE A 77 -4.84 15.70 -7.41
C ILE A 77 -6.05 15.40 -8.30
N GLN A 78 -6.92 16.38 -8.56
CA GLN A 78 -8.08 16.20 -9.41
C GLN A 78 -7.70 15.80 -10.84
N LEU A 79 -6.61 16.35 -11.38
CA LEU A 79 -6.04 15.94 -12.66
C LEU A 79 -5.62 14.46 -12.62
N TRP A 80 -4.94 14.03 -11.56
CA TRP A 80 -4.48 12.65 -11.41
C TRP A 80 -5.63 11.67 -11.21
N ASP A 81 -6.64 12.02 -10.40
CA ASP A 81 -7.85 11.23 -10.19
C ASP A 81 -8.61 11.01 -11.51
N ASN A 82 -8.69 12.03 -12.37
CA ASN A 82 -9.31 11.89 -13.69
C ASN A 82 -8.53 10.92 -14.59
N LEU A 83 -7.20 10.93 -14.54
CA LEU A 83 -6.37 9.95 -15.25
C LEU A 83 -6.62 8.52 -14.74
N LEU A 84 -6.72 8.36 -13.43
CA LEU A 84 -7.03 7.07 -12.80
C LEU A 84 -8.44 6.58 -13.13
N ALA A 85 -9.39 7.50 -13.29
CA ALA A 85 -10.76 7.22 -13.73
C ALA A 85 -10.87 6.90 -15.24
N GLY A 86 -9.78 6.98 -15.99
CA GLY A 86 -9.72 6.59 -17.40
C GLY A 86 -9.92 7.74 -18.40
N ALA A 87 -9.78 8.99 -17.98
CA ALA A 87 -9.72 10.12 -18.92
C ALA A 87 -8.55 9.96 -19.90
N ASP A 88 -8.73 10.40 -21.15
CA ASP A 88 -7.64 10.37 -22.13
C ASP A 88 -6.54 11.38 -21.71
N PRO A 89 -5.30 10.91 -21.44
CA PRO A 89 -4.28 11.76 -20.87
C PRO A 89 -3.85 12.89 -21.80
N PHE A 90 -3.83 12.65 -23.10
CA PHE A 90 -3.40 13.65 -24.08
C PHE A 90 -4.47 14.72 -24.25
N ASP A 91 -5.75 14.35 -24.33
CA ASP A 91 -6.84 15.32 -24.45
C ASP A 91 -6.92 16.20 -23.19
N MET A 92 -6.81 15.58 -22.01
CA MET A 92 -6.89 16.29 -20.74
C MET A 92 -5.70 17.24 -20.53
N LEU A 93 -4.46 16.78 -20.78
CA LEU A 93 -3.27 17.64 -20.67
C LEU A 93 -3.25 18.72 -21.75
N SER A 94 -3.78 18.44 -22.94
CA SER A 94 -3.92 19.44 -24.01
C SER A 94 -4.89 20.54 -23.62
N ALA A 95 -5.97 20.22 -22.91
CA ALA A 95 -6.98 21.19 -22.47
C ALA A 95 -6.57 21.96 -21.20
N MET A 96 -5.40 21.70 -20.61
CA MET A 96 -4.97 22.34 -19.37
C MET A 96 -4.84 23.86 -19.55
N PRO A 97 -5.50 24.67 -18.72
CA PRO A 97 -5.47 26.13 -18.83
C PRO A 97 -4.15 26.66 -18.27
N VAL A 98 -3.20 26.98 -19.15
CA VAL A 98 -1.89 27.54 -18.79
C VAL A 98 -1.54 28.68 -19.74
N GLU A 99 -0.97 29.78 -19.22
CA GLU A 99 -0.58 30.92 -20.07
C GLU A 99 0.69 30.60 -20.86
N SER A 100 1.65 29.90 -20.23
CA SER A 100 2.91 29.53 -20.87
C SER A 100 3.57 28.29 -20.27
N LEU A 101 4.25 27.52 -21.11
CA LEU A 101 5.10 26.41 -20.69
C LEU A 101 6.55 26.68 -21.09
N GLN A 102 7.46 26.71 -20.12
CA GLN A 102 8.89 26.76 -20.38
C GLN A 102 9.39 25.32 -20.59
N LEU A 103 9.79 24.99 -21.83
CA LEU A 103 10.41 23.71 -22.12
C LEU A 103 11.87 23.69 -21.68
N GLY A 104 12.39 22.51 -21.38
CA GLY A 104 13.82 22.32 -21.21
C GLY A 104 14.54 22.12 -22.54
N GLN A 105 15.79 22.56 -22.61
CA GLN A 105 16.69 22.34 -23.74
C GLN A 105 17.32 20.96 -23.63
N ALA A 106 17.00 20.08 -24.59
CA ALA A 106 17.58 18.74 -24.66
C ALA A 106 19.12 18.80 -24.72
N GLN A 107 19.75 18.11 -23.77
CA GLN A 107 21.18 17.89 -23.73
C GLN A 107 21.58 16.71 -24.62
N PRO A 108 22.87 16.53 -24.94
CA PRO A 108 23.34 15.31 -25.57
C PRO A 108 22.90 14.07 -24.79
N ALA A 109 22.48 13.03 -25.52
CA ALA A 109 22.00 11.80 -24.91
C ALA A 109 23.16 10.97 -24.35
N GLU A 110 22.95 10.39 -23.17
CA GLU A 110 23.87 9.48 -22.49
C GLU A 110 23.36 8.03 -22.63
N GLU A 111 24.24 7.10 -22.98
CA GLU A 111 23.92 5.67 -23.01
C GLU A 111 24.16 5.05 -21.63
N TRP A 112 23.15 4.36 -21.11
CA TRP A 112 23.15 3.67 -19.83
C TRP A 112 23.03 2.15 -20.04
N GLU A 113 23.22 1.39 -18.97
CA GLU A 113 23.08 -0.07 -18.99
C GLU A 113 21.72 -0.53 -19.52
N SER A 114 21.67 -1.76 -20.03
CA SER A 114 20.45 -2.36 -20.60
C SER A 114 19.83 -1.59 -21.78
N GLY A 115 20.62 -0.78 -22.50
CA GLY A 115 20.18 -0.06 -23.71
C GLY A 115 19.20 1.07 -23.40
N ILE A 116 19.34 1.70 -22.24
CA ILE A 116 18.57 2.88 -21.86
C ILE A 116 19.34 4.10 -22.32
N ARG A 117 18.67 5.00 -23.03
CA ARG A 117 19.23 6.28 -23.46
C ARG A 117 18.60 7.40 -22.63
N ARG A 118 19.42 8.19 -21.96
CA ARG A 118 19.00 9.30 -21.11
C ARG A 118 19.27 10.64 -21.77
N THR A 119 18.27 11.51 -21.76
CA THR A 119 18.38 12.89 -22.23
C THR A 119 17.90 13.84 -21.14
N GLY A 120 18.80 14.63 -20.55
CA GLY A 120 18.44 15.70 -19.63
C GLY A 120 17.85 16.91 -20.36
N LEU A 121 16.90 17.62 -19.75
CA LEU A 121 16.29 18.82 -20.29
C LEU A 121 16.74 20.03 -19.44
N ALA A 122 17.78 20.74 -19.88
CA ALA A 122 18.34 21.88 -19.13
C ALA A 122 17.47 23.15 -19.27
N LYS A 123 17.84 24.22 -18.56
CA LYS A 123 17.21 25.54 -18.76
C LYS A 123 17.55 26.11 -20.14
N GLY A 124 16.72 27.03 -20.64
CA GLY A 124 16.96 27.74 -21.91
C GLY A 124 16.23 27.17 -23.13
N GLY A 125 15.26 26.27 -22.94
CA GLY A 125 14.39 25.82 -24.03
C GLY A 125 13.38 26.88 -24.47
N ALA A 126 12.56 26.55 -25.46
CA ALA A 126 11.52 27.43 -25.96
C ALA A 126 10.39 27.61 -24.93
N ILE A 127 9.72 28.76 -24.99
CA ILE A 127 8.46 28.99 -24.28
C ILE A 127 7.32 28.71 -25.26
N TRP A 128 6.41 27.84 -24.88
CA TRP A 128 5.24 27.47 -25.67
C TRP A 128 3.97 28.10 -25.12
N THR A 129 3.05 28.45 -26.03
CA THR A 129 1.65 28.73 -25.68
C THR A 129 0.89 27.43 -25.42
N GLN A 130 -0.31 27.53 -24.84
CA GLN A 130 -1.18 26.37 -24.65
C GLN A 130 -1.53 25.69 -25.98
N GLU A 131 -1.75 26.45 -27.06
CA GLU A 131 -2.09 25.88 -28.37
C GLU A 131 -0.93 25.08 -28.96
N GLN A 132 0.31 25.58 -28.83
CA GLN A 132 1.51 24.88 -29.29
C GLN A 132 1.72 23.57 -28.51
N PHE A 133 1.49 23.61 -27.20
CA PHE A 133 1.56 22.43 -26.35
C PHE A 133 0.49 21.39 -26.69
N ALA A 134 -0.76 21.82 -26.86
CA ALA A 134 -1.86 20.98 -27.28
C ALA A 134 -1.60 20.33 -28.65
N GLN A 135 -1.07 21.09 -29.61
CA GLN A 135 -0.69 20.57 -30.92
C GLN A 135 0.38 19.49 -30.81
N ALA A 136 1.41 19.70 -29.98
CA ALA A 136 2.47 18.72 -29.77
C ALA A 136 1.95 17.44 -29.11
N LEU A 137 1.11 17.53 -28.08
CA LEU A 137 0.48 16.36 -27.45
C LEU A 137 -0.45 15.62 -28.42
N GLY A 138 -1.21 16.35 -29.25
CA GLY A 138 -2.02 15.78 -30.31
C GLY A 138 -1.19 14.99 -31.33
N GLN A 139 0.01 15.48 -31.65
CA GLN A 139 0.95 14.75 -32.51
C GLN A 139 1.45 13.46 -31.84
N TRP A 140 1.83 13.51 -30.56
CA TRP A 140 2.26 12.32 -29.81
C TRP A 140 1.17 11.24 -29.76
N LYS A 141 -0.08 11.66 -29.53
CA LYS A 141 -1.26 10.78 -29.59
C LYS A 141 -1.41 10.17 -30.99
N THR A 142 -1.33 10.99 -32.03
CA THR A 142 -1.42 10.57 -33.44
C THR A 142 -0.27 9.63 -33.85
N ASP A 143 0.91 9.80 -33.26
CA ASP A 143 2.10 8.95 -33.43
C ASP A 143 2.00 7.65 -32.62
N GLY A 144 1.00 7.53 -31.73
CA GLY A 144 0.62 6.29 -31.05
C GLY A 144 1.31 6.08 -29.72
N TRP A 145 1.78 7.17 -29.11
CA TRP A 145 2.17 7.15 -27.72
C TRP A 145 0.95 6.98 -26.83
N VAL A 146 1.10 6.16 -25.79
CA VAL A 146 0.08 5.91 -24.78
C VAL A 146 0.73 6.04 -23.41
N LEU A 147 0.16 6.86 -22.54
CA LEU A 147 0.56 6.91 -21.13
C LEU A 147 0.05 5.65 -20.42
N LYS A 148 0.96 4.92 -19.77
CA LYS A 148 0.69 3.67 -19.04
C LYS A 148 0.67 3.85 -17.53
N GLN A 149 1.42 4.82 -17.03
CA GLN A 149 1.48 5.16 -15.61
C GLN A 149 1.83 6.64 -15.49
N SER A 150 1.24 7.30 -14.50
CA SER A 150 1.68 8.61 -14.04
C SER A 150 1.79 8.63 -12.52
N GLU A 151 2.74 9.41 -12.03
CA GLU A 151 2.92 9.69 -10.61
C GLU A 151 3.16 11.19 -10.43
N TRP A 152 2.55 11.76 -9.38
CA TRP A 152 2.59 13.18 -9.07
C TRP A 152 2.77 13.36 -7.56
N ARG A 153 3.78 14.12 -7.14
CA ARG A 153 4.06 14.37 -5.71
C ARG A 153 4.32 15.85 -5.48
N HIS A 154 3.50 16.51 -4.67
CA HIS A 154 3.76 17.89 -4.23
C HIS A 154 4.92 17.88 -3.24
N ARG A 155 6.08 18.44 -3.63
CA ARG A 155 7.31 18.37 -2.82
C ARG A 155 7.58 19.63 -2.02
N ARG A 156 7.29 20.78 -2.60
CA ARG A 156 7.59 22.09 -2.02
C ARG A 156 6.53 23.08 -2.45
N PHE A 157 6.18 23.95 -1.52
CA PHE A 157 5.31 25.08 -1.76
C PHE A 157 5.99 26.36 -1.26
N ALA A 158 5.83 27.44 -2.01
CA ALA A 158 6.22 28.77 -1.61
C ALA A 158 4.99 29.68 -1.72
N PRO A 159 4.43 30.16 -0.59
CA PRO A 159 3.35 31.14 -0.61
C PRO A 159 3.85 32.42 -1.30
N GLY A 160 3.04 32.97 -2.20
CA GLY A 160 3.46 34.11 -3.03
C GLY A 160 3.43 35.43 -2.27
N THR A 161 4.48 36.24 -2.36
CA THR A 161 4.46 37.65 -1.93
C THR A 161 4.32 38.62 -3.12
N GLU A 162 4.92 38.31 -4.28
CA GLU A 162 4.73 39.04 -5.55
C GLU A 162 4.85 38.06 -6.74
N GLY A 163 3.84 38.01 -7.62
CA GLY A 163 3.85 37.17 -8.83
C GLY A 163 3.11 35.83 -8.74
N GLY A 164 2.45 35.55 -7.62
CA GLY A 164 1.65 34.34 -7.38
C GLY A 164 2.37 33.28 -6.55
N ALA A 165 1.62 32.36 -5.96
CA ALA A 165 2.18 31.23 -5.23
C ALA A 165 2.90 30.27 -6.20
N LYS A 166 3.81 29.46 -5.66
CA LYS A 166 4.61 28.52 -6.43
C LYS A 166 4.64 27.14 -5.81
N SER A 167 4.42 26.13 -6.62
CA SER A 167 4.55 24.72 -6.25
C SER A 167 5.67 24.04 -7.04
N VAL A 168 6.30 23.05 -6.43
CA VAL A 168 7.18 22.09 -7.11
C VAL A 168 6.57 20.71 -6.98
N PHE A 169 6.28 20.09 -8.11
CA PHE A 169 5.78 18.72 -8.18
C PHE A 169 6.86 17.82 -8.77
N TRP A 170 7.10 16.68 -8.15
CA TRP A 170 7.82 15.61 -8.84
C TRP A 170 6.85 14.80 -9.66
N ILE A 171 7.18 14.57 -10.93
CA ILE A 171 6.39 13.76 -11.84
C ILE A 171 7.19 12.58 -12.37
N SER A 172 6.49 11.49 -12.71
CA SER A 172 7.02 10.41 -13.55
C SER A 172 5.93 9.90 -14.47
N LEU A 173 6.13 10.08 -15.77
CA LEU A 173 5.18 9.73 -16.82
C LEU A 173 5.77 8.63 -17.69
N HIS A 174 5.19 7.43 -17.61
CA HIS A 174 5.65 6.27 -18.36
C HIS A 174 4.79 6.11 -19.61
N VAL A 175 5.42 6.26 -20.77
CA VAL A 175 4.75 6.22 -22.07
C VAL A 175 5.29 5.08 -22.92
N VAL A 176 4.41 4.48 -23.73
CA VAL A 176 4.74 3.38 -24.64
C VAL A 176 4.22 3.71 -26.03
N ASN A 177 5.03 3.43 -27.05
CA ASN A 177 4.65 3.45 -28.45
C ASN A 177 4.91 2.07 -29.05
N THR A 178 3.85 1.29 -29.24
CA THR A 178 3.95 -0.07 -29.76
C THR A 178 4.33 -0.11 -31.24
N ARG A 179 3.94 0.91 -32.03
CA ARG A 179 4.27 1.01 -33.46
C ARG A 179 5.75 1.22 -33.69
N LEU A 180 6.37 2.07 -32.87
CA LEU A 180 7.80 2.34 -32.91
C LEU A 180 8.62 1.32 -32.12
N ALA A 181 7.96 0.40 -31.41
CA ALA A 181 8.58 -0.47 -30.41
C ALA A 181 9.45 0.35 -29.42
N LYS A 182 8.94 1.48 -28.93
CA LYS A 182 9.63 2.36 -27.99
C LYS A 182 8.86 2.52 -26.71
N ARG A 183 9.61 2.74 -25.64
CA ARG A 183 9.06 3.17 -24.34
C ARG A 183 9.91 4.30 -23.80
N GLY A 184 9.27 5.18 -23.06
CA GLY A 184 9.92 6.32 -22.46
C GLY A 184 9.39 6.65 -21.08
N ILE A 185 10.23 7.30 -20.29
CA ILE A 185 9.86 7.87 -18.99
C ILE A 185 10.29 9.33 -19.00
N LEU A 186 9.33 10.24 -18.86
CA LEU A 186 9.60 11.65 -18.59
C LEU A 186 9.43 11.87 -17.09
N ARG A 187 10.49 12.25 -16.38
CA ARG A 187 10.42 12.42 -14.92
C ARG A 187 11.31 13.55 -14.40
N GLY A 188 10.99 14.02 -13.20
CA GLY A 188 11.73 15.07 -12.51
C GLY A 188 10.81 16.08 -11.83
N ASP A 189 11.39 17.14 -11.30
CA ASP A 189 10.65 18.24 -10.69
C ASP A 189 10.13 19.18 -11.79
N ILE A 190 8.84 19.52 -11.75
CA ILE A 190 8.24 20.65 -12.48
C ILE A 190 7.92 21.77 -11.52
N GLU A 191 8.05 23.00 -11.97
CA GLU A 191 7.65 24.18 -11.21
C GLU A 191 6.36 24.76 -11.79
N VAL A 192 5.35 24.95 -10.93
CA VAL A 192 4.08 25.54 -11.28
C VAL A 192 3.96 26.88 -10.57
N ARG A 193 3.78 27.96 -11.34
CA ARG A 193 3.38 29.26 -10.82
C ARG A 193 1.90 29.41 -10.99
N TRP A 194 1.20 29.75 -9.93
CA TRP A 194 -0.25 29.80 -9.90
C TRP A 194 -0.76 31.20 -10.26
N GLN A 195 -1.97 31.25 -10.84
CA GLN A 195 -2.66 32.52 -11.01
C GLN A 195 -3.02 33.11 -9.63
N PRO A 196 -2.98 34.44 -9.45
CA PRO A 196 -3.40 35.09 -8.21
C PRO A 196 -4.93 35.18 -8.18
N SER A 197 -5.60 34.05 -8.02
CA SER A 197 -7.06 33.93 -7.93
C SER A 197 -7.48 33.38 -6.57
N GLU A 198 -8.69 33.72 -6.15
CA GLU A 198 -9.33 33.07 -4.99
C GLU A 198 -9.56 31.59 -5.30
N ILE A 199 -9.22 30.71 -4.35
CA ILE A 199 -9.44 29.27 -4.45
C ILE A 199 -10.64 28.94 -3.56
N THR A 200 -11.63 28.28 -4.15
CA THR A 200 -12.81 27.77 -3.43
C THR A 200 -12.98 26.28 -3.75
N PRO A 201 -13.85 25.55 -3.01
CA PRO A 201 -14.14 24.16 -3.35
C PRO A 201 -14.63 23.94 -4.79
N GLU A 202 -15.28 24.94 -5.39
CA GLU A 202 -15.77 24.90 -6.77
C GLU A 202 -14.77 25.46 -7.80
N GLN A 203 -13.78 26.22 -7.35
CA GLN A 203 -12.79 26.87 -8.20
C GLN A 203 -11.36 26.56 -7.73
N LEU A 204 -10.76 25.56 -8.37
CA LEU A 204 -9.40 25.12 -8.09
C LEU A 204 -8.34 26.10 -8.62
N ALA A 205 -7.14 26.05 -8.03
CA ALA A 205 -6.00 26.86 -8.46
C ALA A 205 -5.66 26.57 -9.94
N SER A 206 -5.48 27.62 -10.75
CA SER A 206 -5.15 27.46 -12.16
C SER A 206 -3.67 27.78 -12.40
N PRO A 207 -2.92 26.91 -13.12
CA PRO A 207 -1.52 27.15 -13.39
C PRO A 207 -1.39 28.33 -14.36
N ARG A 208 -0.56 29.30 -14.00
CA ARG A 208 -0.19 30.42 -14.88
C ARG A 208 0.96 30.03 -15.79
N GLN A 209 2.03 29.52 -15.20
CA GLN A 209 3.23 29.09 -15.91
C GLN A 209 3.67 27.74 -15.38
N ILE A 210 4.12 26.87 -16.28
CA ILE A 210 4.73 25.59 -15.91
C ILE A 210 6.14 25.54 -16.50
N ASP A 211 7.13 25.30 -15.66
CA ASP A 211 8.51 25.06 -16.08
C ASP A 211 8.81 23.56 -16.08
N LEU A 212 9.11 23.04 -17.26
CA LEU A 212 9.45 21.65 -17.54
C LEU A 212 10.97 21.46 -17.71
N SER A 213 11.77 22.51 -17.48
CA SER A 213 13.22 22.36 -17.38
C SER A 213 13.60 21.63 -16.09
N GLY A 214 14.67 20.85 -16.14
CA GLY A 214 15.10 19.96 -15.06
C GLY A 214 14.51 18.55 -15.15
N LEU A 215 13.57 18.30 -16.07
CA LEU A 215 13.12 16.95 -16.39
C LEU A 215 14.19 16.16 -17.14
N GLU A 216 14.06 14.84 -17.11
CA GLU A 216 14.83 13.91 -17.93
C GLU A 216 13.91 12.97 -18.71
N TRP A 217 14.33 12.64 -19.92
CA TRP A 217 13.73 11.62 -20.77
C TRP A 217 14.60 10.39 -20.77
N LEU A 218 14.07 9.28 -20.29
CA LEU A 218 14.69 7.95 -20.40
C LEU A 218 13.97 7.19 -21.51
N GLU A 219 14.69 6.82 -22.57
CA GLU A 219 14.13 6.06 -23.69
C GLU A 219 14.76 4.66 -23.74
N ARG A 220 13.95 3.68 -24.14
CA ARG A 220 14.47 2.37 -24.52
C ARG A 220 13.68 1.79 -25.67
N GLU A 221 14.39 1.13 -26.58
CA GLU A 221 13.79 0.36 -27.65
C GLU A 221 13.43 -1.06 -27.18
N GLY A 222 12.36 -1.60 -27.74
CA GLY A 222 11.80 -2.91 -27.41
C GLY A 222 10.58 -2.88 -26.48
N ALA A 223 9.90 -4.02 -26.43
CA ALA A 223 8.76 -4.25 -25.55
C ALA A 223 9.15 -4.18 -24.05
N PRO A 224 8.20 -3.94 -23.13
CA PRO A 224 8.41 -4.04 -21.68
C PRO A 224 9.22 -5.28 -21.28
N ALA A 225 10.14 -5.13 -20.33
CA ALA A 225 11.03 -6.22 -19.91
C ALA A 225 10.27 -7.37 -19.23
N PHE A 226 9.19 -7.01 -18.51
CA PHE A 226 8.30 -7.96 -17.87
C PHE A 226 6.96 -7.98 -18.60
N LYS A 227 6.40 -9.19 -18.72
CA LYS A 227 5.04 -9.42 -19.20
C LYS A 227 4.28 -10.15 -18.11
N SER A 228 3.00 -9.84 -17.95
CA SER A 228 2.14 -10.62 -17.05
C SER A 228 2.08 -12.06 -17.56
N ALA A 229 2.44 -13.01 -16.69
CA ALA A 229 2.38 -14.44 -17.00
C ALA A 229 1.06 -15.06 -16.54
N ASN A 230 0.54 -14.63 -15.39
CA ASN A 230 -0.68 -15.15 -14.80
C ASN A 230 -1.30 -14.08 -13.88
N ASN A 231 -2.64 -14.02 -13.84
CA ASN A 231 -3.41 -13.17 -12.93
C ASN A 231 -4.59 -13.99 -12.41
N GLN A 232 -4.69 -14.16 -11.09
CA GLN A 232 -5.73 -14.97 -10.45
C GLN A 232 -6.27 -14.27 -9.22
N ASN A 233 -7.59 -14.32 -9.07
CA ASN A 233 -8.26 -13.94 -7.83
C ASN A 233 -8.33 -15.16 -6.92
N ILE A 234 -7.76 -15.05 -5.72
CA ILE A 234 -7.66 -16.17 -4.78
C ILE A 234 -8.41 -15.80 -3.50
N PRO A 235 -9.59 -16.39 -3.24
CA PRO A 235 -10.29 -16.15 -1.99
C PRO A 235 -9.60 -16.88 -0.83
N PRO A 236 -9.70 -16.37 0.41
CA PRO A 236 -9.23 -17.08 1.60
C PRO A 236 -10.02 -18.37 1.87
N ASN A 237 -9.56 -19.20 2.81
CA ASN A 237 -10.30 -20.39 3.26
C ASN A 237 -11.47 -19.98 4.17
N ASP A 238 -12.51 -20.81 4.26
CA ASP A 238 -13.61 -20.56 5.20
C ASP A 238 -13.07 -20.46 6.63
N GLY A 239 -13.47 -19.41 7.36
CA GLY A 239 -12.97 -19.14 8.71
C GLY A 239 -11.55 -18.54 8.77
N ASN A 240 -10.92 -18.27 7.61
CA ASN A 240 -9.69 -17.51 7.51
C ASN A 240 -9.91 -16.24 6.67
N ILE A 241 -9.12 -15.21 6.92
CA ILE A 241 -9.01 -14.03 6.05
C ILE A 241 -7.65 -13.97 5.34
N PHE A 242 -6.69 -14.79 5.77
CA PHE A 242 -5.33 -14.81 5.28
C PHE A 242 -5.16 -15.83 4.14
N ILE A 243 -4.36 -15.44 3.16
CA ILE A 243 -3.86 -16.32 2.07
C ILE A 243 -2.33 -16.31 1.99
N ASP A 244 -1.74 -15.29 2.60
CA ASP A 244 -0.33 -15.05 2.81
C ASP A 244 0.24 -16.00 3.89
N PRO A 245 1.57 -16.03 4.10
CA PRO A 245 2.61 -15.37 3.32
C PRO A 245 2.67 -15.86 1.87
N LEU A 246 3.08 -14.96 0.98
CA LEU A 246 3.52 -15.28 -0.37
C LEU A 246 5.00 -15.65 -0.33
N ILE A 247 5.31 -16.93 -0.52
CA ILE A 247 6.70 -17.42 -0.52
C ILE A 247 7.08 -17.75 -1.96
N LEU A 248 8.23 -17.21 -2.40
CA LEU A 248 8.84 -17.49 -3.70
C LEU A 248 10.17 -18.18 -3.46
N SER A 249 10.25 -19.49 -3.75
CA SER A 249 11.46 -20.27 -3.48
C SER A 249 11.65 -21.42 -4.47
N ASP A 250 12.91 -21.76 -4.75
CA ASP A 250 13.35 -22.98 -5.44
C ASP A 250 13.88 -23.96 -4.38
N PHE A 251 12.98 -24.47 -3.55
CA PHE A 251 13.32 -25.29 -2.38
C PHE A 251 13.45 -26.78 -2.71
N ASN A 252 13.09 -27.20 -3.93
CA ASN A 252 13.38 -28.53 -4.47
C ASN A 252 14.63 -28.56 -5.36
N ALA A 253 15.32 -27.41 -5.50
CA ALA A 253 16.55 -27.23 -6.27
C ALA A 253 16.43 -27.67 -7.76
N ASP A 254 15.26 -27.46 -8.38
CA ASP A 254 15.03 -27.80 -9.79
C ASP A 254 15.34 -26.62 -10.74
N GLY A 255 15.76 -25.48 -10.20
CA GLY A 255 16.08 -24.26 -10.94
C GLY A 255 14.86 -23.39 -11.25
N MET A 256 13.67 -23.76 -10.76
CA MET A 256 12.43 -23.03 -11.00
C MET A 256 11.82 -22.57 -9.68
N VAL A 257 11.63 -21.25 -9.56
CA VAL A 257 10.97 -20.66 -8.39
C VAL A 257 9.48 -21.00 -8.40
N ASP A 258 9.04 -21.71 -7.37
CA ASP A 258 7.63 -22.00 -7.08
C ASP A 258 6.96 -20.82 -6.35
N VAL A 259 5.62 -20.80 -6.38
CA VAL A 259 4.83 -19.80 -5.64
C VAL A 259 3.98 -20.50 -4.58
N ILE A 260 4.13 -20.12 -3.32
CA ILE A 260 3.39 -20.70 -2.20
C ILE A 260 2.51 -19.63 -1.56
N LEU A 261 1.29 -20.04 -1.22
CA LEU A 261 0.35 -19.29 -0.41
C LEU A 261 0.14 -20.09 0.89
N GLY A 262 0.91 -19.72 1.91
CA GLY A 262 1.11 -20.49 3.13
C GLY A 262 -0.21 -20.80 3.85
N CYS A 263 -0.94 -19.79 4.31
CA CYS A 263 -2.21 -19.98 5.01
C CYS A 263 -3.31 -20.59 4.14
N LYS A 264 -3.17 -20.51 2.81
CA LYS A 264 -4.07 -21.18 1.87
C LYS A 264 -3.74 -22.67 1.71
N ASN A 265 -2.62 -23.14 2.23
CA ASN A 265 -2.08 -24.48 2.03
C ASN A 265 -1.99 -24.85 0.54
N ARG A 266 -1.46 -23.90 -0.27
CA ARG A 266 -1.36 -24.04 -1.73
C ARG A 266 0.04 -23.77 -2.24
N ILE A 267 0.42 -24.54 -3.24
CA ILE A 267 1.63 -24.33 -4.03
C ILE A 267 1.29 -24.33 -5.51
N TYR A 268 1.92 -23.42 -6.23
CA TYR A 268 1.89 -23.32 -7.68
C TYR A 268 3.27 -23.75 -8.19
N ARG A 269 3.35 -25.01 -8.61
CA ARG A 269 4.57 -25.60 -9.17
C ARG A 269 4.91 -24.99 -10.50
N ASN A 270 6.10 -24.42 -10.62
CA ASN A 270 6.57 -23.80 -11.83
C ASN A 270 7.09 -24.87 -12.80
N HIS A 271 6.51 -24.92 -13.99
CA HIS A 271 6.94 -25.80 -15.08
C HIS A 271 7.60 -25.01 -16.22
N GLY A 272 8.14 -23.83 -15.90
CA GLY A 272 8.83 -22.96 -16.82
C GLY A 272 7.89 -22.06 -17.63
N MET A 273 8.45 -20.98 -18.17
CA MET A 273 7.75 -20.01 -19.03
C MET A 273 6.45 -19.43 -18.42
N GLY A 274 6.37 -19.38 -17.09
CA GLY A 274 5.19 -18.88 -16.37
C GLY A 274 4.00 -19.86 -16.34
N ARG A 275 4.23 -21.14 -16.64
CA ARG A 275 3.21 -22.19 -16.51
C ARG A 275 3.26 -22.77 -15.10
N PHE A 276 2.16 -22.66 -14.39
CA PHE A 276 2.05 -23.15 -13.02
C PHE A 276 1.03 -24.29 -12.92
N LYS A 277 1.36 -25.32 -12.13
CA LYS A 277 0.42 -26.37 -11.73
C LYS A 277 0.05 -26.18 -10.27
N LEU A 278 -1.24 -26.03 -10.00
CA LEU A 278 -1.75 -25.90 -8.63
C LEU A 278 -1.76 -27.25 -7.92
N GLU A 279 -1.22 -27.28 -6.70
CA GLU A 279 -1.22 -28.42 -5.79
C GLU A 279 -1.49 -27.95 -4.34
N LYS A 280 -1.79 -28.91 -3.46
CA LYS A 280 -1.89 -28.67 -2.01
C LYS A 280 -0.47 -28.75 -1.44
N LEU A 281 -0.05 -27.77 -0.63
CA LEU A 281 1.31 -27.70 -0.09
C LEU A 281 1.58 -28.88 0.86
N CYS A 282 0.75 -29.02 1.89
CA CYS A 282 0.78 -30.07 2.91
C CYS A 282 -0.51 -30.91 2.83
N PRO A 283 -0.53 -32.06 2.13
CA PRO A 283 -1.76 -32.81 1.86
C PRO A 283 -2.49 -33.34 3.09
N LYS A 284 -1.74 -33.69 4.14
CA LYS A 284 -2.26 -34.26 5.41
C LYS A 284 -2.45 -33.21 6.52
N PHE A 285 -2.51 -31.93 6.17
CA PHE A 285 -2.66 -30.84 7.11
C PHE A 285 -3.84 -29.94 6.71
N ASP A 286 -4.81 -29.80 7.61
CA ASP A 286 -6.05 -29.05 7.38
C ASP A 286 -6.37 -28.05 8.51
N GLU A 287 -5.41 -27.80 9.41
CA GLU A 287 -5.58 -26.84 10.49
C GLU A 287 -5.64 -25.40 9.98
N LEU A 288 -6.38 -24.56 10.71
CA LEU A 288 -6.40 -23.13 10.46
C LEU A 288 -5.10 -22.50 10.96
N VAL A 289 -4.27 -22.04 10.02
CA VAL A 289 -3.01 -21.36 10.30
C VAL A 289 -3.02 -19.91 9.83
N PHE A 290 -2.14 -19.12 10.43
CA PHE A 290 -2.05 -17.66 10.28
C PHE A 290 -0.68 -17.20 9.79
N ASN A 291 0.30 -18.09 9.81
CA ASN A 291 1.60 -17.88 9.19
C ASN A 291 2.24 -19.22 8.82
N VAL A 292 3.12 -19.21 7.82
CA VAL A 292 3.89 -20.36 7.36
C VAL A 292 5.27 -19.89 6.92
N THR A 293 6.32 -20.60 7.29
CA THR A 293 7.67 -20.43 6.72
C THR A 293 8.22 -21.79 6.33
N LEU A 294 9.24 -21.77 5.46
CA LEU A 294 9.96 -22.98 5.07
C LEU A 294 11.40 -22.85 5.53
N ASP A 295 11.88 -23.80 6.33
CA ASP A 295 13.26 -23.88 6.80
C ASP A 295 13.59 -25.30 7.29
N ASP A 296 14.87 -25.63 7.42
CA ASP A 296 15.34 -26.95 7.88
C ASP A 296 15.31 -27.02 9.42
N LEU A 297 14.14 -27.27 9.99
CA LEU A 297 13.96 -27.34 11.44
C LEU A 297 14.46 -28.67 12.02
N THR A 298 14.47 -29.73 11.20
CA THR A 298 14.96 -31.06 11.60
C THR A 298 16.47 -31.23 11.49
N GLY A 299 17.17 -30.32 10.81
CA GLY A 299 18.62 -30.37 10.61
C GLY A 299 19.07 -31.43 9.60
N ASP A 300 18.18 -31.90 8.72
CA ASP A 300 18.47 -32.95 7.74
C ASP A 300 18.92 -32.42 6.36
N GLY A 301 18.97 -31.10 6.21
CA GLY A 301 19.31 -30.39 4.98
C GLY A 301 18.13 -30.20 4.02
N VAL A 302 16.91 -30.55 4.43
CA VAL A 302 15.68 -30.42 3.65
C VAL A 302 14.76 -29.38 4.28
N ALA A 303 14.18 -28.51 3.45
CA ALA A 303 13.24 -27.53 3.96
C ALA A 303 11.96 -28.20 4.49
N ASP A 304 11.64 -27.94 5.75
CA ASP A 304 10.39 -28.32 6.40
C ASP A 304 9.36 -27.19 6.29
N CYS A 305 8.08 -27.52 6.47
CA CYS A 305 7.01 -26.52 6.57
C CYS A 305 6.67 -26.27 8.02
N ILE A 306 6.89 -25.03 8.48
CA ILE A 306 6.65 -24.57 9.84
C ILE A 306 5.43 -23.67 9.79
N ALA A 307 4.36 -24.03 10.50
CA ALA A 307 3.08 -23.31 10.45
C ALA A 307 2.58 -22.94 11.84
N ILE A 308 1.99 -21.75 11.98
CA ILE A 308 1.47 -21.27 13.26
C ILE A 308 -0.05 -21.24 13.23
N GLY A 309 -0.67 -22.02 14.10
CA GLY A 309 -2.11 -21.97 14.37
C GLY A 309 -2.42 -21.36 15.74
N HIS A 310 -3.69 -21.40 16.14
CA HIS A 310 -4.12 -20.91 17.45
C HIS A 310 -3.52 -21.70 18.63
N ASN A 311 -3.20 -22.97 18.42
CA ASN A 311 -2.75 -23.88 19.48
C ASN A 311 -1.22 -23.91 19.64
N GLY A 312 -0.48 -23.32 18.70
CA GLY A 312 0.98 -23.34 18.72
C GLY A 312 1.60 -23.54 17.33
N VAL A 313 2.81 -24.11 17.33
CA VAL A 313 3.63 -24.31 16.14
C VAL A 313 3.54 -25.76 15.68
N TYR A 314 3.32 -25.93 14.38
CA TYR A 314 3.26 -27.21 13.69
C TYR A 314 4.47 -27.36 12.77
N LEU A 315 5.10 -28.52 12.81
CA LEU A 315 6.16 -28.94 11.90
C LEU A 315 5.61 -30.01 10.96
N ILE A 316 5.82 -29.81 9.66
CA ILE A 316 5.56 -30.81 8.63
C ILE A 316 6.85 -31.06 7.88
N GLU A 317 7.44 -32.24 8.10
CA GLU A 317 8.72 -32.60 7.51
C GLU A 317 8.67 -32.61 5.98
N GLY A 318 9.71 -32.01 5.39
CA GLY A 318 9.92 -31.96 3.96
C GLY A 318 10.46 -33.25 3.37
N GLN A 319 10.62 -33.25 2.05
CA GLN A 319 11.35 -34.25 1.30
C GLN A 319 12.19 -33.53 0.24
N PRO A 320 13.34 -34.10 -0.20
CA PRO A 320 14.23 -33.44 -1.18
C PRO A 320 13.58 -33.04 -2.50
N ASN A 321 12.45 -33.65 -2.87
CA ASN A 321 11.66 -33.27 -4.04
C ASN A 321 10.71 -32.08 -3.79
N GLY A 322 10.82 -31.42 -2.64
CA GLY A 322 10.00 -30.31 -2.18
C GLY A 322 8.56 -30.69 -1.81
N THR A 323 8.28 -31.94 -1.44
CA THR A 323 6.93 -32.35 -1.01
C THR A 323 6.85 -32.51 0.51
N PHE A 324 5.63 -32.33 1.07
CA PHE A 324 5.37 -32.42 2.50
C PHE A 324 4.36 -33.55 2.82
N PRO A 325 4.73 -34.84 2.65
CA PRO A 325 3.81 -35.97 2.78
C PRO A 325 3.54 -36.40 4.23
N SER A 326 4.33 -35.88 5.17
CA SER A 326 4.28 -36.23 6.60
C SER A 326 3.00 -35.70 7.27
N GLU A 327 2.62 -36.34 8.38
CA GLU A 327 1.60 -35.76 9.26
C GLU A 327 2.22 -34.59 10.04
N ALA A 328 1.41 -33.59 10.36
CA ALA A 328 1.87 -32.46 11.15
C ALA A 328 2.14 -32.86 12.60
N LYS A 329 3.29 -32.46 13.12
CA LYS A 329 3.67 -32.59 14.53
C LYS A 329 3.47 -31.24 15.22
N MET A 330 2.83 -31.22 16.39
CA MET A 330 2.80 -30.03 17.23
C MET A 330 4.09 -29.99 18.04
N VAL A 331 5.05 -29.18 17.59
CA VAL A 331 6.40 -29.08 18.19
C VAL A 331 6.43 -28.09 19.36
N TRP A 332 5.49 -27.17 19.40
CA TRP A 332 5.27 -26.31 20.55
C TRP A 332 3.79 -26.04 20.76
N THR A 333 3.33 -26.21 22.01
CA THR A 333 1.97 -25.91 22.44
C THR A 333 1.94 -24.56 23.14
N ALA A 334 1.09 -23.66 22.66
CA ALA A 334 0.97 -22.34 23.23
C ALA A 334 0.35 -22.40 24.65
N PRO A 335 0.90 -21.64 25.62
CA PRO A 335 0.33 -21.59 26.97
C PRO A 335 -1.05 -20.93 26.98
N GLU A 336 -1.30 -20.03 26.04
CA GLU A 336 -2.58 -19.40 25.75
C GLU A 336 -2.83 -19.39 24.24
N LYS A 337 -4.10 -19.17 23.85
CA LYS A 337 -4.48 -19.07 22.44
C LYS A 337 -3.62 -18.01 21.73
N VAL A 338 -2.92 -18.41 20.67
CA VAL A 338 -2.18 -17.48 19.80
C VAL A 338 -3.17 -16.65 18.97
N LEU A 339 -3.01 -15.33 18.98
CA LEU A 339 -3.87 -14.35 18.33
C LEU A 339 -3.08 -13.59 17.26
N ASP A 340 -3.55 -13.69 16.01
CA ASP A 340 -3.02 -12.97 14.85
C ASP A 340 -1.47 -12.98 14.74
N PRO A 341 -0.81 -14.17 14.69
CA PRO A 341 0.65 -14.25 14.56
C PRO A 341 1.10 -13.90 13.14
N MET A 342 1.06 -12.61 12.80
CA MET A 342 1.28 -12.12 11.43
C MET A 342 2.76 -12.12 11.01
N VAL A 343 3.68 -12.28 11.95
CA VAL A 343 5.12 -12.35 11.65
C VAL A 343 5.70 -13.60 12.27
N MET A 344 6.50 -14.30 11.49
CA MET A 344 7.30 -15.44 11.89
C MET A 344 8.61 -15.38 11.10
N THR A 345 9.71 -15.73 11.75
CA THR A 345 11.01 -15.89 11.12
C THR A 345 11.74 -17.03 11.80
N THR A 346 12.69 -17.60 11.08
CA THR A 346 13.56 -18.67 11.55
C THR A 346 15.02 -18.24 11.46
N GLY A 347 15.86 -18.89 12.27
CA GLY A 347 17.32 -18.79 12.18
C GLY A 347 18.01 -19.21 13.47
N ASP A 348 19.22 -19.75 13.33
CA ASP A 348 20.12 -20.14 14.42
C ASP A 348 20.58 -18.89 15.20
N ILE A 349 19.88 -18.54 16.29
CA ILE A 349 20.13 -17.29 17.03
C ILE A 349 21.18 -17.47 18.13
N ASP A 350 21.35 -18.70 18.62
CA ASP A 350 22.31 -19.02 19.68
C ASP A 350 23.59 -19.73 19.19
N ALA A 351 23.69 -19.95 17.87
CA ALA A 351 24.82 -20.51 17.15
C ALA A 351 25.15 -21.96 17.52
N ASP A 352 24.14 -22.75 17.86
CA ASP A 352 24.31 -24.16 18.21
C ASP A 352 24.20 -25.12 17.00
N GLY A 353 23.78 -24.59 15.85
CA GLY A 353 23.71 -25.28 14.58
C GLY A 353 22.35 -25.83 14.22
N ASP A 354 21.31 -25.57 15.01
CA ASP A 354 19.92 -25.81 14.63
C ASP A 354 19.15 -24.50 14.35
N VAL A 355 17.97 -24.62 13.76
CA VAL A 355 17.15 -23.46 13.40
C VAL A 355 16.15 -23.18 14.52
N ASP A 356 16.17 -21.96 15.06
CA ASP A 356 15.17 -21.48 16.01
C ASP A 356 13.98 -20.82 15.33
N VAL A 357 12.87 -20.68 16.07
CA VAL A 357 11.65 -20.00 15.59
C VAL A 357 11.34 -18.78 16.45
N TRP A 358 11.18 -17.61 15.81
CA TRP A 358 10.62 -16.43 16.45
C TRP A 358 9.32 -16.01 15.76
N PHE A 359 8.31 -15.66 16.55
CA PHE A 359 7.08 -15.08 16.02
C PHE A 359 6.47 -14.06 16.99
N SER A 360 5.67 -13.14 16.46
CA SER A 360 4.92 -12.19 17.28
C SER A 360 3.47 -12.09 16.89
N GLN A 361 2.66 -11.71 17.86
CA GLN A 361 1.22 -11.58 17.75
C GLN A 361 0.82 -10.13 17.52
N TYR A 362 -0.05 -9.88 16.55
CA TYR A 362 -0.53 -8.54 16.25
C TYR A 362 -1.80 -8.25 17.04
N LYS A 363 -1.80 -7.12 17.75
CA LYS A 363 -2.98 -6.63 18.47
C LYS A 363 -3.54 -5.44 17.72
N LEU A 364 -4.67 -5.64 17.02
CA LEU A 364 -5.31 -4.59 16.23
C LEU A 364 -5.51 -3.29 17.06
N PRO A 365 -4.90 -2.17 16.64
CA PRO A 365 -5.09 -0.88 17.29
C PRO A 365 -6.56 -0.49 17.31
N TYR A 366 -7.01 0.12 18.41
CA TYR A 366 -8.38 0.65 18.60
C TYR A 366 -9.51 -0.39 18.60
N VAL A 367 -9.23 -1.68 18.37
CA VAL A 367 -10.20 -2.79 18.55
C VAL A 367 -9.96 -3.48 19.90
N LYS A 368 -8.71 -3.89 20.14
CA LYS A 368 -8.29 -4.51 21.42
C LYS A 368 -7.02 -3.87 21.99
N GLY A 369 -6.19 -3.25 21.13
CA GLY A 369 -4.99 -2.52 21.53
C GLY A 369 -5.26 -1.03 21.72
N GLN A 370 -4.48 -0.40 22.60
CA GLN A 370 -4.35 1.05 22.65
C GLN A 370 -3.11 1.43 21.84
N MET A 371 -2.98 2.69 21.39
CA MET A 371 -1.63 3.17 21.09
C MET A 371 -0.87 3.25 22.40
N PRO A 372 0.41 2.81 22.45
CA PRO A 372 1.20 2.96 23.65
C PRO A 372 1.15 4.40 24.14
N ALA A 373 0.82 4.58 25.42
CA ALA A 373 0.73 5.88 26.06
C ALA A 373 1.61 5.83 27.32
N PRO A 374 2.88 6.25 27.23
CA PRO A 374 3.51 6.99 26.14
C PRO A 374 3.89 6.12 24.91
N ILE A 375 4.00 6.74 23.73
CA ILE A 375 4.27 6.04 22.44
C ILE A 375 5.56 5.22 22.43
N TYR A 376 6.49 5.50 23.36
CA TYR A 376 7.78 4.81 23.49
C TYR A 376 7.77 3.64 24.49
N ASP A 377 6.65 3.38 25.17
CA ASP A 377 6.51 2.28 26.14
C ASP A 377 5.51 1.23 25.64
N ALA A 378 5.92 0.50 24.59
CA ALA A 378 5.09 -0.42 23.83
C ALA A 378 4.93 -1.80 24.49
N ASN A 379 4.44 -1.83 25.73
CA ASN A 379 4.19 -3.05 26.51
C ASN A 379 2.70 -3.47 26.55
N ASP A 380 1.87 -2.96 25.63
CA ASP A 380 0.41 -3.17 25.61
C ASP A 380 -0.06 -4.21 24.56
N GLY A 381 0.88 -4.87 23.88
CA GLY A 381 0.65 -5.93 22.89
C GLY A 381 0.47 -7.34 23.48
N PHE A 382 0.21 -8.31 22.60
CA PHE A 382 0.34 -9.74 22.94
C PHE A 382 1.83 -10.13 22.97
N PRO A 383 2.25 -11.14 23.76
CA PRO A 383 3.66 -11.54 23.80
C PRO A 383 4.14 -12.08 22.46
N GLY A 384 5.40 -11.80 22.12
CA GLY A 384 6.13 -12.58 21.13
C GLY A 384 6.79 -13.80 21.78
N TYR A 385 7.12 -14.79 20.97
CA TYR A 385 7.78 -16.02 21.41
C TYR A 385 9.06 -16.22 20.62
N LEU A 386 10.14 -16.53 21.34
CA LEU A 386 11.35 -17.13 20.80
C LEU A 386 11.38 -18.58 21.29
N LEU A 387 11.39 -19.52 20.37
CA LEU A 387 11.44 -20.95 20.62
C LEU A 387 12.82 -21.42 20.20
N LEU A 388 13.61 -21.85 21.17
CA LEU A 388 14.91 -22.46 20.91
C LEU A 388 14.71 -23.92 20.54
N ASN A 389 15.28 -24.34 19.42
CA ASN A 389 15.25 -25.73 19.01
C ASN A 389 16.27 -26.52 19.85
N ASP A 390 16.05 -27.83 19.99
CA ASP A 390 16.94 -28.73 20.75
C ASP A 390 17.61 -29.78 19.85
N GLY A 391 17.60 -29.52 18.55
CA GLY A 391 18.06 -30.38 17.47
C GLY A 391 17.07 -31.46 17.05
N SER A 392 15.83 -31.45 17.56
CA SER A 392 14.82 -32.47 17.23
C SER A 392 13.63 -31.96 16.40
N GLY A 393 13.56 -30.66 16.16
CA GLY A 393 12.51 -30.00 15.39
C GLY A 393 11.26 -29.64 16.18
#